data_AF-A0A917C7N8-F1
#
_entry.id   AF-A0A917C7N8-F1
#
_cell.length_a   1.000
_cell.length_b   1.000
_cell.length_c   1.000
_cell.angle_alpha   90.00
_cell.angle_beta   90.00
_cell.angle_gamma   90.00
#
_symmetry.space_group_name_H-M   'P 1'
#
loop_
_entity.id
_entity.type
_entity.pdbx_description
1 polymer ?
#
loop_
_entity_poly.entity_id
_entity_poly.type
_entity_poly.pdbx_seq_one_letter_code
_entity_poly.pdbx_strand_id
1 'polypeptide(L)'
;MDKQIDETLNIGSEVKLAEGLSKNIKIGTIGLIRQVRKVMKDAPYKFSNSIGREKWPATDLGAEVDWPAIEASYREAFNLVLDGGLSDTEYELVDLNGIEELENLLTRFL
;
A
#
# COMPACT_ATOMS: atom_id res chain seq x y z
N MET A 1 -24.26 24.33 9.78
CA MET A 1 -22.84 24.71 9.60
C MET A 1 -22.12 23.46 9.14
N ASP A 2 -22.06 23.26 7.81
CA ASP A 2 -21.24 22.23 7.20
C ASP A 2 -19.78 22.58 7.45
N LYS A 3 -19.13 21.82 8.34
CA LYS A 3 -17.67 21.76 8.37
C LYS A 3 -17.26 20.76 7.32
N GLN A 4 -17.33 21.18 6.07
CA GLN A 4 -16.54 20.58 4.99
C GLN A 4 -15.08 20.91 5.37
N ILE A 5 -14.49 20.04 6.18
CA ILE A 5 -13.07 20.14 6.51
C ILE A 5 -12.36 19.92 5.18
N ASP A 6 -11.70 20.96 4.70
CA ASP A 6 -10.89 20.97 3.48
C ASP A 6 -10.02 19.71 3.45
N GLU A 7 -10.42 18.72 2.65
CA GLU A 7 -9.68 17.46 2.46
C GLU A 7 -8.28 17.73 1.88
N THR A 8 -8.11 18.90 1.25
CA THR A 8 -6.86 19.46 0.72
C THR A 8 -5.79 19.73 1.78
N LEU A 9 -6.16 19.91 3.06
CA LEU A 9 -5.22 20.13 4.17
C LEU A 9 -4.53 18.85 4.67
N ASN A 10 -4.99 17.68 4.23
CA ASN A 10 -4.45 16.38 4.64
C ASN A 10 -3.59 15.74 3.56
N ILE A 11 -3.01 16.51 2.65
CA ILE A 11 -2.15 16.03 1.57
C ILE A 11 -0.69 16.43 1.88
N GLY A 12 0.18 15.43 1.94
CA GLY A 12 1.59 15.51 2.30
C GLY A 12 2.51 15.43 1.09
N SER A 13 3.73 14.93 1.32
CA SER A 13 4.76 14.81 0.29
C SER A 13 4.35 13.92 -0.89
N GLU A 14 4.85 14.25 -2.08
CA GLU A 14 4.73 13.44 -3.28
C GLU A 14 5.71 12.26 -3.27
N VAL A 15 5.29 11.11 -3.80
CA VAL A 15 6.14 9.95 -4.12
C VAL A 15 6.05 9.66 -5.61
N LYS A 16 7.20 9.37 -6.22
CA LYS A 16 7.29 8.97 -7.63
C LYS A 16 7.30 7.45 -7.72
N LEU A 17 6.34 6.88 -8.44
CA LEU A 17 6.14 5.44 -8.56
C LEU A 17 6.59 4.87 -9.92
N ALA A 18 6.63 5.71 -10.95
CA ALA A 18 7.21 5.40 -12.25
C ALA A 18 7.49 6.70 -13.03
N GLU A 19 8.00 6.59 -14.26
CA GLU A 19 8.03 7.73 -15.18
C GLU A 19 6.60 8.21 -15.49
N GLY A 20 6.32 9.48 -15.20
CA GLY A 20 4.99 10.07 -15.40
C GLY A 20 3.93 9.66 -14.35
N LEU A 21 4.30 8.84 -13.35
CA LEU A 21 3.40 8.43 -12.28
C LEU A 21 3.92 8.91 -10.92
N SER A 22 3.23 9.90 -10.37
CA SER A 22 3.45 10.41 -9.02
C SER A 22 2.14 10.44 -8.24
N LYS A 23 2.22 10.25 -6.92
CA LYS A 23 1.08 10.28 -6.01
C LYS A 23 1.41 11.11 -4.79
N ASN A 24 0.45 11.88 -4.30
CA ASN A 24 0.58 12.54 -3.01
C ASN A 24 0.22 11.58 -1.88
N ILE A 25 0.92 11.67 -0.76
CA ILE A 25 0.63 10.88 0.44
C ILE A 25 -0.42 11.61 1.28
N LYS A 26 -1.44 10.92 1.79
CA LYS A 26 -2.35 11.47 2.79
C LYS A 26 -1.63 11.61 4.13
N ILE A 27 -1.69 12.79 4.73
CA ILE A 27 -1.18 13.07 6.08
C ILE A 27 -1.96 12.21 7.07
N GLY A 28 -1.24 11.31 7.74
CA GLY A 28 -1.83 10.33 8.63
C GLY A 28 -2.48 10.96 9.85
N THR A 29 -3.80 10.79 9.98
CA THR A 29 -4.45 10.89 11.29
C THR A 29 -4.16 9.62 12.09
N ILE A 30 -4.33 9.68 13.42
CA ILE A 30 -4.26 8.47 14.28
C ILE A 30 -5.24 7.38 13.79
N GLY A 31 -6.40 7.80 13.24
CA GLY A 31 -7.37 6.89 12.62
C GLY A 31 -6.79 6.16 11.42
N LEU A 32 -6.14 6.87 10.50
CA LEU A 32 -5.51 6.28 9.31
C LEU A 32 -4.43 5.27 9.70
N ILE A 33 -3.54 5.62 10.64
CA ILE A 33 -2.49 4.73 11.13
C ILE A 33 -3.08 3.42 11.68
N ARG A 34 -4.16 3.50 12.46
CA ARG A 34 -4.85 2.31 13.01
C ARG A 34 -5.47 1.46 11.91
N GLN A 35 -6.03 2.07 10.87
CA GLN A 35 -6.60 1.35 9.73
C GLN A 35 -5.50 0.61 8.95
N VAL A 36 -4.40 1.29 8.63
CA VAL A 36 -3.25 0.67 7.94
C VAL A 36 -2.70 -0.50 8.74
N ARG A 37 -2.47 -0.33 10.05
CA ARG A 37 -2.02 -1.43 10.93
C ARG A 37 -2.99 -2.61 10.99
N LYS A 38 -4.30 -2.35 10.91
CA LYS A 38 -5.32 -3.40 10.90
C LYS A 38 -5.26 -4.21 9.60
N VAL A 39 -5.16 -3.54 8.46
CA VAL A 39 -5.05 -4.19 7.13
C VAL A 39 -3.74 -4.99 7.01
N MET A 40 -2.64 -4.42 7.51
CA MET A 40 -1.31 -5.03 7.41
C MET A 40 -1.01 -6.08 8.47
N LYS A 41 -1.92 -6.33 9.43
CA LYS A 41 -1.69 -7.25 10.55
C LYS A 41 -1.27 -8.65 10.10
N ASP A 42 -1.87 -9.13 9.01
CA ASP A 42 -1.71 -10.50 8.52
C ASP A 42 -0.85 -10.54 7.24
N ALA A 43 -0.03 -9.51 6.98
CA ALA A 43 0.92 -9.43 5.87
C ALA A 43 2.38 -9.60 6.37
N PRO A 44 2.84 -10.85 6.62
CA PRO A 44 4.14 -11.10 7.24
C PRO A 44 5.34 -10.93 6.29
N TYR A 45 5.09 -10.79 4.98
CA TYR A 45 6.12 -10.66 3.96
C TYR A 45 6.08 -9.28 3.33
N LYS A 46 7.24 -8.81 2.88
CA LYS A 46 7.41 -7.56 2.15
C LYS A 46 6.58 -7.52 0.85
N PHE A 47 6.17 -6.32 0.44
CA PHE A 47 5.41 -6.10 -0.79
C PHE A 47 6.18 -6.60 -2.01
N SER A 48 7.45 -6.22 -2.12
CA SER A 48 8.37 -6.66 -3.18
C SER A 48 8.48 -8.19 -3.31
N ASN A 49 8.19 -8.93 -2.24
CA ASN A 49 8.26 -10.39 -2.20
C ASN A 49 6.88 -11.07 -2.38
N SER A 50 5.79 -10.32 -2.42
CA SER A 50 4.42 -10.85 -2.60
C SER A 50 3.81 -10.51 -3.96
N ILE A 51 4.19 -9.36 -4.54
CA ILE A 51 3.69 -8.89 -5.83
C ILE A 51 3.79 -9.93 -6.95
N GLY A 52 2.66 -10.18 -7.61
CA GLY A 52 2.54 -11.04 -8.79
C GLY A 52 2.73 -12.53 -8.52
N ARG A 53 2.76 -12.95 -7.24
CA ARG A 53 2.96 -14.37 -6.89
C ARG A 53 1.64 -15.10 -6.72
N GLU A 54 1.60 -16.31 -7.26
CA GLU A 54 0.50 -17.24 -7.02
C GLU A 54 0.59 -17.85 -5.63
N LYS A 55 -0.54 -18.31 -5.12
CA LYS A 55 -0.65 -19.02 -3.84
C LYS A 55 0.33 -20.20 -3.78
N TRP A 56 1.11 -20.26 -2.71
CA TRP A 56 1.98 -21.39 -2.42
C TRP A 56 1.23 -22.39 -1.54
N PRO A 57 0.91 -23.60 -2.03
CA PRO A 57 0.22 -24.61 -1.23
C PRO A 57 1.09 -25.15 -0.09
N ALA A 58 0.47 -25.60 1.00
CA ALA A 58 1.20 -26.35 2.02
C ALA A 58 1.90 -27.57 1.42
N THR A 59 3.15 -27.80 1.80
CA THR A 59 3.94 -28.97 1.41
C THR A 59 4.62 -29.55 2.64
N ASP A 60 5.21 -30.74 2.53
CA ASP A 60 6.00 -31.33 3.62
C ASP A 60 7.21 -30.46 4.03
N LEU A 61 7.59 -29.50 3.19
CA LEU A 61 8.72 -28.59 3.39
C LEU A 61 8.32 -27.21 3.93
N GLY A 62 7.03 -26.89 4.04
CA GLY A 62 6.61 -25.55 4.44
C GLY A 62 5.10 -25.33 4.50
N ALA A 63 4.71 -24.31 5.27
CA ALA A 63 3.32 -23.89 5.41
C ALA A 63 2.78 -23.26 4.11
N GLU A 64 1.46 -23.27 3.97
CA GLU A 64 0.75 -22.54 2.91
C GLU A 64 1.02 -21.03 3.04
N VAL A 65 1.24 -20.37 1.91
CA VAL A 65 1.34 -18.91 1.81
C VAL A 65 0.38 -18.40 0.75
N ASP A 66 -0.59 -17.59 1.17
CA ASP A 66 -1.52 -16.93 0.28
C ASP A 66 -0.95 -15.58 -0.18
N TRP A 67 -0.03 -15.63 -1.16
CA TRP A 67 0.60 -14.43 -1.72
C TRP A 67 -0.42 -13.42 -2.29
N PRO A 68 -1.47 -13.84 -3.03
CA PRO A 68 -2.51 -12.91 -3.48
C PRO A 68 -3.22 -12.18 -2.33
N ALA A 69 -3.49 -12.85 -1.21
CA ALA A 69 -4.09 -12.20 -0.05
C ALA A 69 -3.15 -11.16 0.58
N ILE A 70 -1.85 -11.45 0.66
CA ILE A 70 -0.84 -10.52 1.16
C ILE A 70 -0.73 -9.29 0.25
N GLU A 71 -0.67 -9.51 -1.07
CA GLU A 71 -0.64 -8.43 -2.06
C GLU A 71 -1.91 -7.55 -1.97
N ALA A 72 -3.09 -8.17 -1.81
CA ALA A 72 -4.34 -7.44 -1.65
C ALA A 72 -4.34 -6.52 -0.42
N SER A 73 -3.78 -6.96 0.71
CA SER A 73 -3.59 -6.11 1.90
C SER A 73 -2.70 -4.91 1.62
N TYR A 74 -1.60 -5.10 0.87
CA TYR A 74 -0.75 -3.99 0.44
C TYR A 74 -1.50 -3.01 -0.45
N ARG A 75 -2.26 -3.51 -1.44
CA ARG A 75 -3.07 -2.68 -2.33
C ARG A 75 -4.13 -1.87 -1.58
N GLU A 76 -4.79 -2.48 -0.59
CA GLU A 76 -5.72 -1.77 0.29
C GLU A 76 -5.00 -0.70 1.11
N ALA A 77 -3.84 -1.02 1.69
CA ALA A 77 -3.05 -0.05 2.44
C ALA A 77 -2.61 1.14 1.58
N PHE A 78 -2.17 0.92 0.34
CA PHE A 78 -1.82 1.99 -0.60
C PHE A 78 -3.02 2.88 -0.94
N ASN A 79 -4.20 2.29 -1.14
CA ASN A 79 -5.43 3.05 -1.38
C ASN A 79 -5.84 3.93 -0.20
N LEU A 80 -5.51 3.49 1.01
CA LEU A 80 -5.71 4.30 2.22
C LEU A 80 -4.75 5.49 2.26
N VAL A 81 -3.46 5.27 2.00
CA VAL A 81 -2.42 6.28 2.24
C VAL A 81 -2.08 7.17 1.04
N LEU A 82 -2.43 6.79 -0.17
CA LEU A 82 -2.23 7.62 -1.37
C LEU A 82 -3.50 8.41 -1.69
N ASP A 83 -3.31 9.68 -2.04
CA ASP A 83 -4.39 10.51 -2.55
C ASP A 83 -4.92 9.95 -3.88
N GLY A 84 -6.24 9.80 -3.96
CA GLY A 84 -6.91 9.07 -5.05
C GLY A 84 -6.60 7.56 -5.16
N GLY A 85 -5.76 7.02 -4.27
CA GLY A 85 -5.33 5.61 -4.31
C GLY A 85 -4.46 5.27 -5.53
N LEU A 86 -4.38 3.98 -5.82
CA LEU A 86 -3.63 3.42 -6.95
C LEU A 86 -4.55 2.50 -7.75
N SER A 87 -4.98 2.98 -8.93
CA SER A 87 -5.83 2.19 -9.84
C SER A 87 -5.09 0.97 -10.39
N ASP A 88 -5.83 0.01 -10.97
CA ASP A 88 -5.23 -1.19 -11.58
C ASP A 88 -4.19 -0.83 -12.65
N THR A 89 -4.50 0.12 -13.53
CA THR A 89 -3.58 0.56 -14.58
C THR A 89 -2.35 1.25 -14.00
N GLU A 90 -2.50 2.09 -12.98
CA GLU A 90 -1.34 2.73 -12.35
C GLU A 90 -0.48 1.72 -11.57
N TYR A 91 -1.12 0.72 -10.97
CA TYR A 91 -0.45 -0.37 -10.26
C TYR A 91 0.47 -1.17 -11.20
N GLU A 92 -0.02 -1.49 -12.40
CA GLU A 92 0.76 -2.20 -13.43
C GLU A 92 1.95 -1.38 -13.96
N LEU A 93 1.89 -0.05 -13.85
CA LEU A 93 2.96 0.85 -14.30
C LEU A 93 4.06 1.06 -13.25
N VAL A 94 3.85 0.65 -12.00
CA VAL A 94 4.83 0.86 -10.92
C VAL A 94 6.13 0.12 -11.26
N ASP A 95 7.23 0.87 -11.29
CA ASP A 95 8.55 0.31 -11.56
C ASP A 95 9.24 -0.20 -10.27
N LEU A 96 10.46 -0.73 -10.40
CA LEU A 96 11.22 -1.25 -9.26
C LEU A 96 11.48 -0.18 -8.18
N ASN A 97 11.73 1.07 -8.58
CA ASN A 97 11.93 2.16 -7.61
C ASN A 97 10.60 2.49 -6.93
N GLY A 98 9.49 2.49 -7.69
CA GLY A 98 8.16 2.68 -7.14
C GLY A 98 7.76 1.61 -6.13
N ILE A 99 8.12 0.34 -6.37
CA ILE A 99 7.90 -0.75 -5.40
C ILE A 99 8.65 -0.46 -4.09
N GLU A 100 9.90 0.00 -4.17
CA GLU A 100 10.69 0.36 -2.99
C GLU A 100 10.09 1.57 -2.26
N GLU A 101 9.67 2.60 -2.98
CA GLU A 101 8.99 3.77 -2.41
C GLU A 101 7.68 3.39 -1.70
N LEU A 102 6.87 2.52 -2.30
CA LEU A 102 5.64 2.01 -1.68
C LEU A 102 5.92 1.20 -0.41
N GLU A 103 6.95 0.36 -0.43
CA GLU A 103 7.36 -0.41 0.75
C GLU A 103 7.83 0.53 1.87
N ASN A 104 8.70 1.48 1.55
CA ASN A 104 9.21 2.49 2.49
C ASN A 104 8.09 3.39 3.01
N LEU A 105 7.11 3.73 2.19
CA LEU A 105 5.96 4.52 2.59
C LEU A 105 5.21 3.87 3.76
N LEU A 106 4.88 2.58 3.65
CA LEU A 106 4.12 1.90 4.69
C LEU A 106 4.90 1.72 6.00
N THR A 107 6.23 1.67 5.97
CA THR A 107 7.04 1.65 7.21
C THR A 107 6.82 2.90 8.08
N ARG A 108 6.36 4.02 7.49
CA ARG A 108 6.03 5.26 8.23
C ARG A 108 4.71 5.14 9.00
N PHE A 109 3.88 4.17 8.66
CA PHE A 109 2.56 3.94 9.27
C PHE A 109 2.53 2.73 10.22
N LEU A 110 3.47 1.79 10.08
CA LEU A 110 3.56 0.57 10.90
C LEU A 110 4.38 0.83 12.16
#